data_AF-Q6AHH1-F1
#
_entry.id   AF-Q6AHH1-F1
#
_cell.length_a   1.000
_cell.length_b   1.000
_cell.length_c   1.000
_cell.angle_alpha   90.00
_cell.angle_beta   90.00
_cell.angle_gamma   90.00
#
_symmetry.space_group_name_H-M   'P 1'
#
loop_
_entity.id
_entity.type
_entity.pdbx_description
1 polymer ?
#
loop_
_entity_poly.entity_id
_entity_poly.type
_entity_poly.pdbx_seq_one_letter_code
_entity_poly.pdbx_strand_id
1 'polypeptide(L)'
;MTGGPALASVARDAPVPSAAPSARLAALDCLRLLVALSVVSYHWLFWGPRYGEVAFAAPAPVAALAAYGNLGVQLFFLISGFVIFLSASGRDAASFAAGRATRLYPAFWAGVLLTPAPLLVTAQASLPSILGRLLANLTMAPAAFGQAQLDGVYWTLTLELEFYALVFLFLLAGRREWLEPFFAVWAIAMLPTTLFLPRIAGLPLLGGLFELFAGGALIAMIAYTGWTPLRAVALAASVAGSAAATVRRAQESDPGAVDPVVLAVAVAALYALVFVLTTSRIAAWRIPGSRLAGGLTYPIYLCHAVFGYALLNAFGSVDAPGPATGSPLLSCWRRRPRSTSVSSVRRRRCGGVCSRSHWPHRSGRCRPCCR
;
A
#
# COMPACT_ATOMS: atom_id res chain seq x y z
N MET A 1 -39.69 -22.93 -53.66
CA MET A 1 -38.71 -21.82 -53.68
C MET A 1 -39.03 -20.91 -52.51
N THR A 2 -38.37 -21.13 -51.38
CA THR A 2 -38.63 -20.48 -50.09
C THR A 2 -37.57 -19.40 -49.84
N GLY A 3 -37.95 -18.12 -49.99
CA GLY A 3 -37.10 -16.98 -49.62
C GLY A 3 -37.49 -16.45 -48.25
N GLY A 4 -36.63 -16.67 -47.24
CA GLY A 4 -36.76 -16.06 -45.91
C GLY A 4 -36.09 -14.67 -45.86
N PRO A 5 -36.55 -13.75 -44.98
CA PRO A 5 -36.00 -12.41 -44.87
C PRO A 5 -34.70 -12.40 -44.05
N ALA A 6 -33.64 -11.83 -44.62
CA ALA A 6 -32.40 -11.54 -43.92
C ALA A 6 -32.58 -10.32 -43.00
N LEU A 7 -32.83 -10.57 -41.72
CA LEU A 7 -32.72 -9.59 -40.65
C LEU A 7 -31.58 -9.99 -39.72
N ALA A 8 -30.74 -9.00 -39.38
CA ALA A 8 -29.68 -8.98 -38.36
C ALA A 8 -28.22 -9.06 -38.85
N SER A 9 -27.72 -7.96 -39.42
CA SER A 9 -26.28 -7.60 -39.33
C SER A 9 -26.03 -6.19 -38.76
N VAL A 10 -27.06 -5.50 -38.24
CA VAL A 10 -26.93 -4.15 -37.67
C VAL A 10 -26.60 -4.22 -36.19
N ALA A 11 -25.36 -4.55 -35.83
CA ALA A 11 -24.85 -4.39 -34.47
C ALA A 11 -23.29 -4.39 -34.39
N ARG A 12 -22.58 -3.71 -35.30
CA ARG A 12 -21.11 -3.58 -35.22
C ARG A 12 -20.52 -2.17 -35.28
N ASP A 13 -21.34 -1.13 -35.46
CA ASP A 13 -20.82 0.23 -35.64
C ASP A 13 -21.39 1.24 -34.64
N ALA A 14 -21.41 0.89 -33.34
CA ALA A 14 -21.47 1.95 -32.33
C ALA A 14 -20.08 2.60 -32.26
N PRO A 15 -19.92 3.90 -32.58
CA PRO A 15 -18.64 4.56 -32.45
C PRO A 15 -18.24 4.49 -30.98
N VAL A 16 -17.11 3.83 -30.69
CA VAL A 16 -16.42 4.02 -29.41
C VAL A 16 -16.19 5.53 -29.31
N PRO A 17 -16.65 6.20 -28.24
CA PRO A 17 -16.35 7.62 -28.07
C PRO A 17 -14.85 7.81 -28.25
N SER A 18 -14.46 8.54 -29.30
CA SER A 18 -13.06 8.86 -29.54
C SER A 18 -12.54 9.43 -28.23
N ALA A 19 -11.59 8.75 -27.60
CA ALA A 19 -11.08 9.13 -26.30
C ALA A 19 -10.65 10.59 -26.38
N ALA A 20 -11.46 11.50 -25.80
CA ALA A 20 -11.01 12.85 -25.56
C ALA A 20 -9.66 12.71 -24.85
N PRO A 21 -8.61 13.42 -25.28
CA PRO A 21 -7.30 13.30 -24.67
C PRO A 21 -7.51 13.47 -23.18
N SER A 22 -7.24 12.40 -22.42
CA SER A 22 -7.62 12.33 -21.00
C SER A 22 -7.05 13.56 -20.32
N ALA A 23 -7.93 14.50 -19.98
CA ALA A 23 -7.51 15.76 -19.41
C ALA A 23 -6.76 15.42 -18.13
N ARG A 24 -5.45 15.67 -18.13
CA ARG A 24 -4.60 15.40 -16.97
C ARG A 24 -5.18 16.13 -15.77
N LEU A 25 -5.47 15.37 -14.71
CA LEU A 25 -6.06 15.90 -13.49
C LEU A 25 -4.99 16.58 -12.65
N ALA A 26 -4.74 17.87 -12.92
CA ALA A 26 -3.70 18.66 -12.26
C ALA A 26 -3.84 18.66 -10.73
N ALA A 27 -5.07 18.68 -10.23
CA ALA A 27 -5.35 18.60 -8.79
C ALA A 27 -4.87 17.27 -8.18
N LEU A 28 -5.02 16.14 -8.88
CA LEU A 28 -4.52 14.86 -8.40
C LEU A 28 -2.99 14.82 -8.41
N ASP A 29 -2.33 15.42 -9.39
CA ASP A 29 -0.86 15.50 -9.41
C ASP A 29 -0.32 16.29 -8.20
N CYS A 30 -0.95 17.43 -7.86
CA CYS A 30 -0.61 18.20 -6.67
C CYS A 30 -0.92 17.42 -5.37
N LEU A 31 -2.09 16.78 -5.31
CA LEU A 31 -2.48 15.97 -4.16
C LEU A 31 -1.47 14.84 -3.91
N ARG A 32 -1.00 14.16 -4.96
CA ARG A 32 0.02 13.11 -4.87
C ARG A 32 1.30 13.60 -4.20
N LEU A 33 1.75 14.82 -4.49
CA LEU A 33 2.92 15.39 -3.83
C LEU A 33 2.66 15.66 -2.34
N LEU A 34 1.51 16.28 -2.01
CA LEU A 34 1.13 16.52 -0.61
C LEU A 34 1.06 15.21 0.19
N VAL A 35 0.53 14.16 -0.44
CA VAL A 35 0.46 12.82 0.12
C VAL A 35 1.86 12.23 0.33
N ALA A 36 2.77 12.35 -0.63
CA ALA A 36 4.16 11.92 -0.45
C ALA A 36 4.80 12.63 0.74
N LEU A 37 4.64 13.95 0.86
CA LEU A 37 5.18 14.72 1.98
C LEU A 37 4.57 14.31 3.33
N SER A 38 3.28 13.96 3.34
CA SER A 38 2.61 13.41 4.53
C SER A 38 3.22 12.07 4.97
N VAL A 39 3.48 11.16 4.03
CA VAL A 39 4.16 9.87 4.30
C VAL A 39 5.61 10.07 4.75
N VAL A 40 6.34 11.00 4.13
CA VAL A 40 7.70 11.39 4.56
C VAL A 40 7.66 11.89 6.01
N SER A 41 6.71 12.77 6.33
CA SER A 41 6.54 13.32 7.68
C SER A 41 6.23 12.21 8.70
N TYR A 42 5.37 11.26 8.36
CA TYR A 42 5.11 10.07 9.18
C TYR A 42 6.39 9.28 9.46
N HIS A 43 7.16 9.00 8.41
CA HIS A 43 8.39 8.23 8.55
C HIS A 43 9.46 8.99 9.34
N TRP A 44 9.63 10.28 9.12
CA TRP A 44 10.70 11.07 9.71
C TRP A 44 10.41 11.56 11.13
N LEU A 45 9.16 11.92 11.44
CA LEU A 45 8.78 12.58 12.69
C LEU A 45 8.08 11.65 13.69
N PHE A 46 7.55 10.52 13.22
CA PHE A 46 6.83 9.57 14.07
C PHE A 46 7.48 8.18 14.06
N TRP A 47 7.46 7.47 12.92
CA TRP A 47 7.93 6.09 12.82
C TRP A 47 9.43 5.97 13.12
N GLY A 48 10.26 6.80 12.47
CA GLY A 48 11.70 6.74 12.58
C GLY A 48 12.18 6.89 14.03
N PRO A 49 11.82 7.97 14.74
CA PRO A 49 12.15 8.14 16.16
C PRO A 49 11.58 7.03 17.05
N ARG A 50 10.32 6.62 16.82
CA ARG A 50 9.64 5.61 17.64
C ARG A 50 10.28 4.23 17.58
N TYR A 51 10.82 3.85 16.43
CA TYR A 51 11.46 2.54 16.23
C TYR A 51 13.01 2.61 16.20
N GLY A 52 13.59 3.77 16.54
CA GLY A 52 15.04 3.95 16.64
C GLY A 52 15.78 4.01 15.30
N GLU A 53 15.06 4.25 14.20
CA GLU A 53 15.65 4.47 12.87
C GLU A 53 16.21 5.89 12.72
N VAL A 54 15.73 6.83 13.55
CA VAL A 54 16.18 8.23 13.57
C VAL A 54 16.50 8.63 15.00
N ALA A 55 17.62 9.33 15.20
CA ALA A 55 18.15 9.68 16.53
C ALA A 55 17.44 10.86 17.21
N PHE A 56 16.81 11.77 16.44
CA PHE A 56 16.06 12.89 17.01
C PHE A 56 14.61 12.50 17.30
N ALA A 57 13.94 13.25 18.19
CA ALA A 57 12.50 13.14 18.42
C ALA A 57 11.84 14.51 18.20
N ALA A 58 10.72 14.52 17.45
CA ALA A 58 9.92 15.72 17.29
C ALA A 58 9.14 16.04 18.59
N PRO A 59 8.74 17.31 18.83
CA PRO A 59 7.85 17.65 19.93
C PRO A 59 6.55 16.83 19.90
N ALA A 60 6.02 16.46 21.07
CA ALA A 60 4.88 15.54 21.17
C ALA A 60 3.65 15.92 20.30
N PRO A 61 3.23 17.20 20.21
CA PRO A 61 2.12 17.58 19.32
C PRO A 61 2.43 17.35 17.83
N VAL A 62 3.67 17.58 17.42
CA VAL A 62 4.13 17.39 16.03
C VAL A 62 4.18 15.91 15.70
N ALA A 63 4.74 15.09 16.59
CA ALA A 63 4.78 13.64 16.43
C ALA A 63 3.37 13.03 16.37
N ALA A 64 2.44 13.49 17.22
CA ALA A 64 1.05 13.05 17.22
C ALA A 64 0.33 13.37 15.90
N LEU A 65 0.56 14.57 15.34
CA LEU A 65 0.04 14.91 14.01
C LEU A 65 0.68 14.05 12.91
N ALA A 66 2.00 13.87 12.96
CA ALA A 66 2.75 13.08 11.99
C ALA A 66 2.33 11.59 11.98
N ALA A 67 1.83 11.05 13.08
CA ALA A 67 1.31 9.68 13.17
C ALA A 67 0.18 9.41 12.14
N TYR A 68 -0.63 10.44 11.83
CA TYR A 68 -1.68 10.35 10.82
C TYR A 68 -1.16 10.39 9.38
N GLY A 69 0.12 10.74 9.15
CA GLY A 69 0.70 10.84 7.82
C GLY A 69 0.73 9.51 7.06
N ASN A 70 0.64 8.38 7.77
CA ASN A 70 0.46 7.06 7.16
C ASN A 70 -0.80 6.96 6.30
N LEU A 71 -1.85 7.76 6.57
CA LEU A 71 -3.06 7.86 5.73
C LEU A 71 -2.77 8.22 4.27
N GLY A 72 -1.58 8.78 4.01
CA GLY A 72 -1.13 9.03 2.65
C GLY A 72 -0.98 7.75 1.82
N VAL A 73 -0.62 6.61 2.43
CA VAL A 73 -0.55 5.32 1.75
C VAL A 73 -1.94 4.90 1.24
N GLN A 74 -2.97 5.10 2.05
CA GLN A 74 -4.36 4.80 1.70
C GLN A 74 -4.81 5.64 0.51
N LEU A 75 -4.50 6.94 0.54
CA LEU A 75 -4.81 7.85 -0.56
C LEU A 75 -4.02 7.51 -1.84
N PHE A 76 -2.76 7.07 -1.74
CA PHE A 76 -2.01 6.60 -2.90
C PHE A 76 -2.69 5.41 -3.58
N PHE A 77 -3.13 4.40 -2.83
CA PHE A 77 -3.82 3.25 -3.40
C PHE A 77 -5.19 3.59 -3.98
N LEU A 78 -5.92 4.49 -3.33
CA LEU A 78 -7.18 5.01 -3.86
C LEU A 78 -6.98 5.73 -5.20
N ILE A 79 -5.99 6.63 -5.29
CA ILE A 79 -5.64 7.32 -6.54
C ILE A 79 -5.12 6.33 -7.59
N SER A 80 -4.34 5.33 -7.19
CA SER A 80 -3.85 4.30 -8.11
C SER A 80 -5.01 3.50 -8.71
N GLY A 81 -5.96 3.02 -7.91
CA GLY A 81 -7.17 2.35 -8.43
C GLY A 81 -7.89 3.18 -9.50
N PHE A 82 -8.07 4.47 -9.23
CA PHE A 82 -8.69 5.43 -10.15
C PHE A 82 -7.91 5.56 -11.47
N VAL A 83 -6.62 5.88 -11.39
CA VAL A 83 -5.78 6.15 -12.59
C VAL A 83 -5.56 4.88 -13.41
N ILE A 84 -5.43 3.73 -12.76
CA ILE A 84 -5.14 2.46 -13.42
C ILE A 84 -6.36 2.00 -14.22
N PHE A 85 -7.56 2.08 -13.65
CA PHE A 85 -8.80 1.80 -14.36
C PHE A 85 -8.93 2.66 -15.63
N LEU A 86 -8.72 3.97 -15.52
CA LEU A 86 -8.76 4.87 -16.68
C LEU A 86 -7.67 4.52 -17.70
N SER A 87 -6.50 4.10 -17.24
CA SER A 87 -5.40 3.79 -18.16
C SER A 87 -5.53 2.47 -18.91
N ALA A 88 -6.31 1.53 -18.38
CA ALA A 88 -6.70 0.32 -19.10
C ALA A 88 -7.71 0.64 -20.22
N SER A 89 -8.33 1.82 -20.18
CA SER A 89 -9.33 2.18 -21.17
C SER A 89 -8.72 2.48 -22.54
N GLY A 90 -9.14 1.71 -23.54
CA GLY A 90 -8.73 1.88 -24.93
C GLY A 90 -7.34 1.33 -25.25
N ARG A 91 -6.74 0.52 -24.35
CA ARG A 91 -5.41 -0.07 -24.54
C ARG A 91 -5.49 -1.59 -24.57
N ASP A 92 -4.61 -2.20 -25.36
CA ASP A 92 -4.33 -3.62 -25.28
C ASP A 92 -3.41 -3.94 -24.08
N ALA A 93 -3.23 -5.23 -23.79
CA ALA A 93 -2.46 -5.69 -22.66
C ALA A 93 -0.98 -5.25 -22.73
N ALA A 94 -0.36 -5.31 -23.91
CA ALA A 94 1.05 -4.98 -24.10
C ALA A 94 1.32 -3.47 -23.91
N SER A 95 0.51 -2.61 -24.52
CA SER A 95 0.56 -1.15 -24.37
C SER A 95 0.27 -0.70 -22.94
N PHE A 96 -0.66 -1.38 -22.26
CA PHE A 96 -0.90 -1.16 -20.83
C PHE A 96 0.34 -1.51 -20.00
N ALA A 97 0.89 -2.73 -20.15
CA ALA A 97 2.06 -3.18 -19.39
C ALA A 97 3.29 -2.31 -19.66
N ALA A 98 3.60 -2.03 -20.92
CA ALA A 98 4.74 -1.18 -21.29
C ALA A 98 4.59 0.24 -20.72
N GLY A 99 3.39 0.82 -20.75
CA GLY A 99 3.12 2.14 -20.18
C GLY A 99 3.30 2.19 -18.65
N ARG A 100 3.09 1.07 -17.94
CA ARG A 100 3.33 0.98 -16.49
C ARG A 100 4.79 0.68 -16.17
N ALA A 101 5.41 -0.20 -16.96
CA ALA A 101 6.80 -0.55 -16.76
C ALA A 101 7.73 0.66 -16.93
N THR A 102 7.55 1.41 -18.03
CA THR A 102 8.31 2.64 -18.32
C THR A 102 8.12 3.75 -17.29
N ARG A 103 6.98 3.76 -16.59
CA ARG A 103 6.69 4.73 -15.52
C ARG A 103 7.36 4.37 -14.20
N LEU A 104 7.44 3.09 -13.86
CA LEU A 104 7.83 2.61 -12.53
C LEU A 104 9.29 2.16 -12.47
N TYR A 105 9.69 1.25 -13.37
CA TYR A 105 10.97 0.56 -13.25
C TYR A 105 12.20 1.47 -13.32
N PRO A 106 12.29 2.50 -14.20
CA PRO A 106 13.50 3.31 -14.28
C PRO A 106 13.87 4.00 -12.96
N ALA A 107 12.90 4.69 -12.34
CA ALA A 107 13.13 5.34 -11.05
C ALA A 107 13.22 4.32 -9.91
N PHE A 108 12.46 3.22 -9.96
CA PHE A 108 12.57 2.14 -8.98
C PHE A 108 13.97 1.54 -8.94
N TRP A 109 14.54 1.19 -10.09
CA TRP A 109 15.89 0.64 -10.18
C TRP A 109 16.93 1.62 -9.64
N ALA A 110 16.81 2.92 -9.97
CA ALA A 110 17.66 3.93 -9.37
C ALA A 110 17.55 3.93 -7.84
N GLY A 111 16.33 3.93 -7.28
CA GLY A 111 16.10 3.85 -5.83
C GLY A 111 16.69 2.57 -5.20
N VAL A 112 16.44 1.41 -5.81
CA VAL A 112 16.95 0.11 -5.35
C VAL A 112 18.47 0.05 -5.36
N LEU A 113 19.13 0.65 -6.37
CA LEU A 113 20.59 0.72 -6.45
C LEU A 113 21.19 1.72 -5.46
N LEU A 114 20.46 2.78 -5.10
CA LEU A 114 20.89 3.77 -4.11
C LEU A 114 20.71 3.29 -2.66
N THR A 115 19.66 2.53 -2.37
CA THR A 115 19.29 2.08 -1.01
C THR A 115 20.39 1.32 -0.26
N PRO A 116 21.22 0.47 -0.88
CA PRO A 116 22.34 -0.20 -0.19
C PRO A 116 23.43 0.75 0.30
N ALA A 117 23.62 1.92 -0.31
CA ALA A 117 24.77 2.76 -0.02
C ALA A 117 24.88 3.15 1.47
N PRO A 118 23.83 3.64 2.15
CA PRO A 118 23.89 3.89 3.59
C PRO A 118 24.17 2.64 4.43
N LEU A 119 23.61 1.49 4.03
CA LEU A 119 23.76 0.22 4.78
C LEU A 119 25.20 -0.29 4.74
N LEU A 120 25.87 -0.10 3.60
CA LEU A 120 27.27 -0.48 3.41
C LEU A 120 28.22 0.51 4.11
N VAL A 121 27.96 1.82 3.98
CA VAL A 121 28.78 2.87 4.61
C VAL A 121 28.74 2.80 6.14
N THR A 122 27.59 2.46 6.72
CA THR A 122 27.43 2.31 8.18
C THR A 122 27.80 0.92 8.70
N ALA A 123 28.36 0.05 7.85
CA ALA A 123 28.72 -1.34 8.17
C ALA A 123 27.57 -2.18 8.77
N GLN A 124 26.32 -1.81 8.48
CA GLN A 124 25.13 -2.56 8.90
C GLN A 124 24.90 -3.82 8.04
N ALA A 125 25.48 -3.85 6.85
CA ALA A 125 25.48 -5.00 5.96
C ALA A 125 26.83 -5.12 5.24
N SER A 126 27.16 -6.33 4.79
CA SER A 126 28.25 -6.57 3.84
C SER A 126 27.70 -6.75 2.43
N LEU A 127 28.49 -6.44 1.40
CA LEU A 127 28.08 -6.60 0.00
C LEU A 127 27.61 -8.05 -0.32
N PRO A 128 28.31 -9.11 0.13
CA PRO A 128 27.82 -10.48 -0.08
C PRO A 128 26.47 -10.75 0.59
N SER A 129 26.22 -10.15 1.77
CA SER A 129 24.97 -10.35 2.52
C SER A 129 23.75 -9.69 1.86
N ILE A 130 23.96 -8.65 1.05
CA ILE A 130 22.88 -7.85 0.45
C ILE A 130 22.66 -8.14 -1.03
N LEU A 131 23.62 -8.77 -1.73
CA LEU A 131 23.55 -8.98 -3.18
C LEU A 131 22.32 -9.78 -3.61
N GLY A 132 22.03 -10.90 -2.95
CA GLY A 132 20.83 -11.70 -3.25
C GLY A 132 19.53 -10.92 -3.02
N ARG A 133 19.49 -10.13 -1.95
CA ARG A 133 18.36 -9.23 -1.65
C ARG A 133 18.23 -8.13 -2.70
N LEU A 134 19.33 -7.53 -3.13
CA LEU A 134 19.37 -6.50 -4.17
C LEU A 134 18.82 -7.01 -5.49
N LEU A 135 19.35 -8.14 -5.97
CA LEU A 135 18.91 -8.75 -7.23
C LEU A 135 17.42 -9.12 -7.20
N ALA A 136 16.95 -9.69 -6.10
CA ALA A 136 15.53 -9.99 -5.94
C ALA A 136 14.66 -8.73 -5.92
N ASN A 137 15.13 -7.64 -5.28
CA ASN A 137 14.37 -6.38 -5.22
C ASN A 137 14.27 -5.69 -6.58
N LEU A 138 15.21 -5.88 -7.52
CA LEU A 138 15.10 -5.33 -8.89
C LEU A 138 13.84 -5.81 -9.63
N THR A 139 13.24 -6.91 -9.19
CA THR A 139 11.98 -7.44 -9.74
C THR A 139 10.72 -6.79 -9.16
N MET A 140 10.84 -5.95 -8.12
CA MET A 140 9.72 -5.41 -7.34
C MET A 140 8.88 -6.48 -6.60
N ALA A 141 9.26 -7.76 -6.69
CA ALA A 141 8.62 -8.90 -6.02
C ALA A 141 9.65 -9.80 -5.31
N PRO A 142 10.48 -9.26 -4.40
CA PRO A 142 11.56 -10.04 -3.77
C PRO A 142 11.06 -11.25 -2.97
N ALA A 143 9.83 -11.20 -2.46
CA ALA A 143 9.19 -12.31 -1.75
C ALA A 143 9.04 -13.58 -2.61
N ALA A 144 8.90 -13.43 -3.94
CA ALA A 144 8.86 -14.56 -4.87
C ALA A 144 10.17 -15.36 -4.90
N PHE A 145 11.27 -14.74 -4.46
CA PHE A 145 12.60 -15.33 -4.37
C PHE A 145 13.01 -15.64 -2.92
N GLY A 146 12.07 -15.58 -1.98
CA GLY A 146 12.35 -15.78 -0.54
C GLY A 146 13.22 -14.67 0.08
N GLN A 147 13.30 -13.51 -0.57
CA GLN A 147 14.10 -12.37 -0.10
C GLN A 147 13.22 -11.29 0.52
N ALA A 148 13.74 -10.60 1.53
CA ALA A 148 13.08 -9.43 2.12
C ALA A 148 13.20 -8.20 1.22
N GLN A 149 12.33 -7.21 1.43
CA GLN A 149 12.49 -5.91 0.78
C GLN A 149 13.78 -5.22 1.26
N LEU A 150 14.45 -4.51 0.34
CA LEU A 150 15.63 -3.71 0.66
C LEU A 150 15.29 -2.50 1.52
N ASP A 151 14.20 -1.83 1.16
CA ASP A 151 13.58 -0.77 1.94
C ASP A 151 12.19 -1.26 2.41
N GLY A 152 11.88 -1.01 3.67
CA GLY A 152 10.60 -1.33 4.30
C GLY A 152 9.40 -0.58 3.71
N VAL A 153 9.58 0.34 2.76
CA VAL A 153 8.48 1.01 2.04
C VAL A 153 8.17 0.41 0.66
N TYR A 154 9.02 -0.49 0.14
CA TYR A 154 8.84 -1.08 -1.19
C TYR A 154 7.71 -2.10 -1.29
N TRP A 155 7.20 -2.61 -0.16
CA TRP A 155 6.05 -3.52 -0.17
C TRP A 155 4.80 -2.91 -0.83
N THR A 156 4.63 -1.58 -0.77
CA THR A 156 3.48 -0.93 -1.42
C THR A 156 3.53 -1.04 -2.93
N LEU A 157 4.73 -1.02 -3.51
CA LEU A 157 4.96 -1.17 -4.95
C LEU A 157 4.66 -2.59 -5.41
N THR A 158 4.96 -3.59 -4.58
CA THR A 158 4.57 -4.99 -4.85
C THR A 158 3.06 -5.12 -4.95
N LEU A 159 2.30 -4.50 -4.04
CA LEU A 159 0.83 -4.49 -4.13
C LEU A 159 0.32 -3.77 -5.38
N GLU A 160 0.95 -2.66 -5.77
CA GLU A 160 0.62 -1.97 -7.02
C GLU A 160 0.89 -2.86 -8.23
N LEU A 161 2.00 -3.62 -8.24
CA LEU A 161 2.34 -4.60 -9.27
C LEU A 161 1.32 -5.75 -9.36
N GLU A 162 0.86 -6.28 -8.23
CA GLU A 162 -0.20 -7.29 -8.18
C GLU A 162 -1.50 -6.77 -8.79
N PHE A 163 -1.86 -5.51 -8.49
CA PHE A 163 -3.03 -4.87 -9.08
C PHE A 163 -2.86 -4.63 -10.60
N TYR A 164 -1.66 -4.25 -11.04
CA TYR A 164 -1.35 -4.18 -12.48
C TYR A 164 -1.49 -5.52 -13.16
N ALA A 165 -1.00 -6.60 -12.55
CA ALA A 165 -1.11 -7.95 -13.07
C ALA A 165 -2.58 -8.36 -13.22
N LEU A 166 -3.42 -8.07 -12.21
CA LEU A 166 -4.86 -8.34 -12.28
C LEU A 166 -5.50 -7.69 -13.50
N VAL A 167 -5.32 -6.38 -13.68
CA VAL A 167 -5.89 -5.64 -14.83
C VAL A 167 -5.31 -6.13 -16.15
N PHE A 168 -4.00 -6.39 -16.19
CA PHE A 168 -3.32 -6.93 -17.36
C PHE A 168 -3.91 -8.27 -17.80
N LEU A 169 -4.23 -9.17 -16.86
CA LEU A 169 -4.82 -10.47 -17.17
C LEU A 169 -6.21 -10.34 -17.82
N PHE A 170 -7.04 -9.40 -17.38
CA PHE A 170 -8.32 -9.11 -18.04
C PHE A 170 -8.14 -8.61 -19.47
N LEU A 171 -7.16 -7.71 -19.69
CA LEU A 171 -6.86 -7.19 -21.02
C LEU A 171 -6.27 -8.29 -21.93
N LEU A 172 -5.41 -9.14 -21.39
CA LEU A 172 -4.80 -10.26 -22.11
C LEU A 172 -5.85 -11.29 -22.54
N ALA A 173 -6.83 -11.56 -21.68
CA ALA A 173 -7.95 -12.44 -21.99
C ALA A 173 -8.96 -11.82 -22.98
N GLY A 174 -8.79 -10.55 -23.37
CA GLY A 174 -9.76 -9.83 -24.20
C GLY A 174 -11.10 -9.59 -23.50
N ARG A 175 -11.15 -9.65 -22.16
CA ARG A 175 -12.36 -9.59 -21.32
C ARG A 175 -12.51 -8.23 -20.65
N ARG A 176 -12.24 -7.15 -21.37
CA ARG A 176 -12.27 -5.79 -20.82
C ARG A 176 -13.67 -5.41 -20.31
N GLU A 177 -14.71 -5.92 -20.94
CA GLU A 177 -16.11 -5.74 -20.55
C GLU A 177 -16.41 -6.26 -19.13
N TRP A 178 -15.58 -7.18 -18.61
CA TRP A 178 -15.74 -7.73 -17.27
C TRP A 178 -15.06 -6.91 -16.18
N LEU A 179 -14.18 -5.96 -16.51
CA LEU A 179 -13.47 -5.16 -15.51
C LEU A 179 -14.44 -4.40 -14.60
N GLU A 180 -15.45 -3.78 -15.19
CA GLU A 180 -16.44 -3.01 -14.44
C GLU A 180 -17.24 -3.87 -13.44
N PRO A 181 -17.98 -4.91 -13.87
CA PRO A 181 -18.73 -5.74 -12.93
C PRO A 181 -17.81 -6.45 -11.95
N PHE A 182 -16.60 -6.82 -12.37
CA PHE A 182 -15.59 -7.38 -11.48
C PHE A 182 -15.24 -6.43 -10.34
N PHE A 183 -14.87 -5.17 -10.60
CA PHE A 183 -14.50 -4.23 -9.53
C PHE A 183 -15.63 -3.98 -8.54
N ALA A 184 -16.87 -3.92 -9.02
CA ALA A 184 -18.03 -3.76 -8.15
C ALA A 184 -18.26 -4.97 -7.25
N VAL A 185 -18.29 -6.18 -7.84
CA VAL A 185 -18.48 -7.43 -7.08
C VAL A 185 -17.30 -7.69 -6.15
N TRP A 186 -16.08 -7.41 -6.59
CA TRP A 186 -14.86 -7.59 -5.82
C TRP A 186 -14.82 -6.72 -4.56
N ALA A 187 -15.19 -5.43 -4.67
CA ALA A 187 -15.33 -4.56 -3.49
C ALA A 187 -16.35 -5.09 -2.48
N ILE A 188 -17.51 -5.57 -2.96
CA ILE A 188 -18.54 -6.14 -2.09
C ILE A 188 -18.05 -7.44 -1.44
N ALA A 189 -17.35 -8.29 -2.20
CA ALA A 189 -16.85 -9.58 -1.73
C ALA A 189 -15.68 -9.46 -0.72
N MET A 190 -14.87 -8.40 -0.81
CA MET A 190 -13.77 -8.14 0.12
C MET A 190 -14.23 -7.60 1.49
N LEU A 191 -15.43 -7.01 1.57
CA LEU A 191 -15.95 -6.50 2.83
C LEU A 191 -16.11 -7.61 3.89
N PRO A 192 -16.83 -8.73 3.65
CA PRO A 192 -16.98 -9.79 4.65
C PRO A 192 -15.65 -10.47 4.98
N THR A 193 -14.72 -10.61 4.03
CA THR A 193 -13.39 -11.15 4.34
C THR A 193 -12.64 -10.19 5.26
N THR A 194 -12.72 -8.88 5.01
CA THR A 194 -12.12 -7.84 5.83
C THR A 194 -12.72 -7.77 7.23
N LEU A 195 -14.03 -7.96 7.40
CA LEU A 195 -14.70 -7.85 8.69
C LEU A 195 -14.59 -9.14 9.53
N PHE A 196 -14.75 -10.29 8.90
CA PHE A 196 -14.93 -11.56 9.62
C PHE A 196 -13.76 -12.54 9.47
N LEU A 197 -12.93 -12.38 8.44
CA LEU A 197 -11.83 -13.30 8.10
C LEU A 197 -10.49 -12.55 7.97
N PRO A 198 -10.02 -11.85 9.02
CA PRO A 198 -8.89 -10.92 8.92
C PRO A 198 -7.58 -11.59 8.48
N ARG A 199 -7.38 -12.89 8.77
CA ARG A 199 -6.21 -13.64 8.29
C ARG A 199 -6.21 -13.82 6.78
N ILE A 200 -7.39 -14.01 6.18
CA ILE A 200 -7.55 -14.16 4.73
C ILE A 200 -7.46 -12.79 4.05
N ALA A 201 -8.00 -11.75 4.69
CA ALA A 201 -7.94 -10.38 4.19
C ALA A 201 -6.52 -9.80 4.10
N GLY A 202 -5.53 -10.43 4.74
CA GLY A 202 -4.12 -10.08 4.61
C GLY A 202 -3.44 -10.64 3.35
N LEU A 203 -4.10 -11.56 2.62
CA LEU A 203 -3.60 -12.09 1.36
C LEU A 203 -3.88 -11.11 0.21
N PRO A 204 -3.02 -11.09 -0.83
CA PRO A 204 -3.25 -10.32 -2.03
C PRO A 204 -4.65 -10.51 -2.61
N LEU A 205 -5.28 -9.42 -3.05
CA LEU A 205 -6.59 -9.40 -3.71
C LEU A 205 -7.80 -9.84 -2.85
N LEU A 206 -7.62 -10.17 -1.58
CA LEU A 206 -8.71 -10.70 -0.72
C LEU A 206 -9.16 -9.74 0.38
N GLY A 207 -8.67 -8.50 0.39
CA GLY A 207 -9.11 -7.45 1.31
C GLY A 207 -8.00 -6.44 1.62
N GLY A 208 -8.15 -5.76 2.75
CA GLY A 208 -7.14 -4.84 3.24
C GLY A 208 -7.00 -3.61 2.35
N LEU A 209 -5.81 -3.41 1.79
CA LEU A 209 -5.50 -2.23 0.97
C LEU A 209 -6.04 -2.34 -0.46
N PHE A 210 -6.45 -3.54 -0.90
CA PHE A 210 -7.11 -3.75 -2.18
C PHE A 210 -8.51 -3.15 -2.26
N GLU A 211 -9.17 -2.96 -1.11
CA GLU A 211 -10.43 -2.22 -1.01
C GLU A 211 -10.30 -0.80 -1.55
N LEU A 212 -9.16 -0.15 -1.31
CA LEU A 212 -8.87 1.21 -1.80
C LEU A 212 -8.69 1.23 -3.31
N PHE A 213 -7.99 0.24 -3.87
CA PHE A 213 -7.85 0.10 -5.32
C PHE A 213 -9.22 -0.09 -5.99
N ALA A 214 -10.08 -0.96 -5.44
CA ALA A 214 -11.44 -1.16 -5.92
C ALA A 214 -12.25 0.16 -5.83
N GLY A 215 -12.15 0.86 -4.70
CA GLY A 215 -12.80 2.14 -4.46
C GLY A 215 -12.40 3.22 -5.47
N GLY A 216 -11.11 3.30 -5.80
CA GLY A 216 -10.60 4.24 -6.79
C GLY A 216 -11.15 3.95 -8.18
N ALA A 217 -11.16 2.67 -8.57
CA ALA A 217 -11.75 2.24 -9.84
C ALA A 217 -13.26 2.54 -9.88
N LEU A 218 -13.99 2.35 -8.78
CA LEU A 218 -15.41 2.68 -8.64
C LEU A 218 -15.66 4.18 -8.79
N ILE A 219 -14.84 5.04 -8.17
CA ILE A 219 -14.92 6.49 -8.36
C ILE A 219 -14.71 6.85 -9.84
N ALA A 220 -13.74 6.24 -10.51
CA ALA A 220 -13.52 6.45 -11.94
C ALA A 220 -14.73 6.03 -12.77
N MET A 221 -15.31 4.86 -12.52
CA MET A 221 -16.51 4.39 -13.21
C MET A 221 -17.68 5.36 -13.02
N ILE A 222 -17.92 5.80 -11.78
CA ILE A 222 -19.01 6.72 -11.47
C ILE A 222 -18.79 8.08 -12.16
N ALA A 223 -17.57 8.61 -12.11
CA ALA A 223 -17.25 9.91 -12.70
C ALA A 223 -17.44 9.94 -14.23
N TYR A 224 -17.18 8.83 -14.93
CA TYR A 224 -17.21 8.79 -16.40
C TYR A 224 -18.43 8.12 -17.00
N THR A 225 -19.09 7.22 -16.26
CA THR A 225 -20.24 6.43 -16.76
C THR A 225 -21.46 6.49 -15.85
N GLY A 226 -21.43 7.29 -14.79
CA GLY A 226 -22.59 7.61 -13.95
C GLY A 226 -22.85 6.66 -12.78
N TRP A 227 -23.97 6.87 -12.09
CA TRP A 227 -24.37 6.04 -10.95
C TRP A 227 -25.20 4.83 -11.37
N THR A 228 -25.00 3.71 -10.66
CA THR A 228 -25.91 2.56 -10.64
C THR A 228 -26.06 2.09 -9.19
N PRO A 229 -27.16 1.38 -8.83
CA PRO A 229 -27.31 0.82 -7.49
C PRO A 229 -26.14 -0.08 -7.08
N LEU A 230 -25.65 -0.90 -8.02
CA LEU A 230 -24.48 -1.75 -7.80
C LEU A 230 -23.22 -0.94 -7.49
N ARG A 231 -22.94 0.11 -8.26
CA ARG A 231 -21.77 0.99 -8.03
C ARG A 231 -21.87 1.71 -6.68
N ALA A 232 -23.07 2.12 -6.28
CA ALA A 232 -23.29 2.77 -4.98
C ALA A 232 -23.04 1.81 -3.81
N VAL A 233 -23.60 0.60 -3.87
CA VAL A 233 -23.37 -0.44 -2.85
C VAL A 233 -21.90 -0.84 -2.80
N ALA A 234 -21.26 -1.03 -3.95
CA ALA A 234 -19.84 -1.39 -4.02
C ALA A 234 -18.93 -0.28 -3.48
N LEU A 235 -19.24 1.00 -3.76
CA LEU A 235 -18.48 2.12 -3.20
C LEU A 235 -18.64 2.19 -1.69
N ALA A 236 -19.85 2.04 -1.16
CA ALA A 236 -20.10 2.01 0.28
C ALA A 236 -19.37 0.83 0.95
N ALA A 237 -19.37 -0.35 0.33
CA ALA A 237 -18.64 -1.52 0.81
C ALA A 237 -17.13 -1.27 0.83
N SER A 238 -16.57 -0.70 -0.23
CA SER A 238 -15.15 -0.33 -0.32
C SER A 238 -14.74 0.70 0.75
N VAL A 239 -15.58 1.71 1.01
CA VAL A 239 -15.34 2.69 2.09
C VAL A 239 -15.32 2.00 3.45
N ALA A 240 -16.34 1.20 3.75
CA ALA A 240 -16.44 0.48 5.02
C ALA A 240 -15.29 -0.52 5.22
N GLY A 241 -14.95 -1.29 4.19
CA GLY A 241 -13.84 -2.25 4.19
C GLY A 241 -12.50 -1.55 4.39
N SER A 242 -12.23 -0.48 3.65
CA SER A 242 -10.99 0.30 3.79
C SER A 242 -10.84 0.95 5.17
N ALA A 243 -11.93 1.48 5.73
CA ALA A 243 -11.93 2.06 7.06
C ALA A 243 -11.65 0.98 8.13
N ALA A 244 -12.37 -0.15 8.07
CA ALA A 244 -12.19 -1.26 9.00
C ALA A 244 -10.78 -1.86 8.92
N ALA A 245 -10.25 -2.06 7.70
CA ALA A 245 -8.89 -2.55 7.49
C ALA A 245 -7.83 -1.59 8.02
N THR A 246 -7.98 -0.29 7.76
CA THR A 246 -7.03 0.75 8.21
C THR A 246 -7.00 0.86 9.73
N VAL A 247 -8.17 0.91 10.35
CA VAL A 247 -8.30 0.95 11.82
C VAL A 247 -7.68 -0.30 12.43
N ARG A 248 -8.03 -1.50 11.94
CA ARG A 248 -7.49 -2.75 12.46
C ARG A 248 -5.96 -2.79 12.34
N ARG A 249 -5.41 -2.48 11.16
CA ARG A 249 -3.96 -2.49 10.93
C ARG A 249 -3.24 -1.52 11.87
N ALA A 250 -3.80 -0.33 12.11
CA ALA A 250 -3.23 0.64 13.04
C ALA A 250 -3.23 0.11 14.48
N GLN A 251 -4.36 -0.46 14.94
CA GLN A 251 -4.47 -1.01 16.29
C GLN A 251 -3.61 -2.26 16.50
N GLU A 252 -3.35 -3.07 15.46
CA GLU A 252 -2.47 -4.23 15.54
C GLU A 252 -0.99 -3.84 15.53
N SER A 253 -0.62 -2.81 14.75
CA SER A 253 0.79 -2.42 14.57
C SER A 253 1.28 -1.52 15.70
N ASP A 254 0.42 -0.60 16.16
CA ASP A 254 0.78 0.40 17.16
C ASP A 254 -0.43 0.82 18.01
N PRO A 255 -0.85 -0.03 18.98
CA PRO A 255 -2.04 0.20 19.78
C PRO A 255 -2.01 1.57 20.49
N GLY A 256 -3.07 2.35 20.31
CA GLY A 256 -3.23 3.66 20.97
C GLY A 256 -2.42 4.81 20.38
N ALA A 257 -1.65 4.61 19.31
CA ALA A 257 -0.92 5.70 18.66
C ALA A 257 -1.84 6.71 17.94
N VAL A 258 -2.98 6.24 17.44
CA VAL A 258 -3.97 7.02 16.69
C VAL A 258 -5.37 6.61 17.07
N ASP A 259 -6.28 7.58 17.08
CA ASP A 259 -7.68 7.34 17.40
C ASP A 259 -8.40 6.56 16.26
N PRO A 260 -9.08 5.44 16.56
CA PRO A 260 -9.73 4.60 15.55
C PRO A 260 -10.91 5.28 14.85
N VAL A 261 -11.65 6.14 15.55
CA VAL A 261 -12.78 6.88 14.96
C VAL A 261 -12.24 7.94 14.00
N VAL A 262 -11.20 8.67 14.40
CA VAL A 262 -10.54 9.66 13.55
C VAL A 262 -10.00 8.99 12.29
N LEU A 263 -9.39 7.80 12.38
CA LEU A 263 -8.93 7.05 11.21
C LEU A 263 -10.08 6.65 10.28
N ALA A 264 -11.17 6.11 10.81
CA ALA A 264 -12.32 5.70 10.00
C ALA A 264 -12.95 6.89 9.25
N VAL A 265 -13.14 8.01 9.96
CA VAL A 265 -13.64 9.27 9.38
C VAL A 265 -12.67 9.81 8.34
N ALA A 266 -11.37 9.80 8.62
CA ALA A 266 -10.35 10.26 7.69
C ALA A 266 -10.36 9.43 6.41
N VAL A 267 -10.46 8.10 6.48
CA VAL A 267 -10.58 7.24 5.29
C VAL A 267 -11.81 7.62 4.46
N ALA A 268 -12.98 7.77 5.08
CA ALA A 268 -14.17 8.22 4.36
C ALA A 268 -13.99 9.61 3.72
N ALA A 269 -13.30 10.53 4.41
CA ALA A 269 -12.98 11.85 3.87
C ALA A 269 -12.01 11.78 2.67
N LEU A 270 -11.06 10.83 2.65
CA LEU A 270 -10.18 10.61 1.49
C LEU A 270 -10.98 10.19 0.26
N TYR A 271 -11.99 9.32 0.41
CA TYR A 271 -12.90 8.95 -0.67
C TYR A 271 -13.70 10.13 -1.18
N ALA A 272 -14.30 10.90 -0.27
CA ALA A 272 -15.05 12.10 -0.61
C ALA A 272 -14.15 13.12 -1.34
N LEU A 273 -12.91 13.32 -0.87
CA LEU A 273 -11.94 14.21 -1.50
C LEU A 273 -11.64 13.77 -2.94
N VAL A 274 -11.26 12.51 -3.16
CA VAL A 274 -10.97 12.02 -4.52
C VAL A 274 -12.19 12.14 -5.41
N PHE A 275 -13.38 11.77 -4.91
CA PHE A 275 -14.63 11.90 -5.65
C PHE A 275 -14.89 13.34 -6.09
N VAL A 276 -14.81 14.31 -5.17
CA VAL A 276 -14.99 15.74 -5.46
C VAL A 276 -13.96 16.24 -6.47
N LEU A 277 -12.67 15.92 -6.28
CA LEU A 277 -11.60 16.36 -7.18
C LEU A 277 -11.75 15.81 -8.62
N THR A 278 -12.47 14.71 -8.78
CA THR A 278 -12.74 14.09 -10.08
C THR A 278 -14.02 14.59 -10.75
N THR A 279 -14.79 15.44 -10.08
CA THR A 279 -15.96 16.10 -10.67
C THR A 279 -15.53 17.08 -11.76
N SER A 280 -16.30 17.16 -12.85
CA SER A 280 -15.98 17.91 -14.08
C SER A 280 -15.50 19.34 -13.86
N ARG A 281 -16.01 20.05 -12.84
CA ARG A 281 -15.61 21.42 -12.51
C ARG A 281 -14.16 21.54 -12.02
N ILE A 282 -13.72 20.61 -11.17
CA ILE A 282 -12.38 20.62 -10.56
C ILE A 282 -11.39 19.88 -11.44
N ALA A 283 -11.85 18.82 -12.13
CA ALA A 283 -11.06 18.10 -13.12
C ALA A 283 -10.52 19.00 -14.25
N ALA A 284 -11.23 20.09 -14.57
CA ALA A 284 -10.84 21.07 -15.59
C ALA A 284 -9.76 22.06 -15.12
N TRP A 285 -9.37 22.06 -13.84
CA TRP A 285 -8.39 23.00 -13.30
C TRP A 285 -7.02 22.83 -13.96
N ARG A 286 -6.39 23.95 -14.28
CA ARG A 286 -5.02 24.02 -14.78
C ARG A 286 -4.15 24.67 -13.72
N ILE A 287 -3.37 23.84 -13.02
CA ILE A 287 -2.46 24.30 -11.96
C ILE A 287 -1.04 24.33 -12.53
N PRO A 288 -0.37 25.49 -12.60
CA PRO A 288 1.04 25.59 -12.99
C PRO A 288 1.92 24.68 -12.11
N GLY A 289 2.91 24.01 -12.70
CA GLY A 289 3.83 23.13 -11.96
C GLY A 289 3.25 21.78 -11.50
N SER A 290 1.96 21.51 -11.71
CA SER A 290 1.32 20.23 -11.37
C SER A 290 2.05 19.01 -11.94
N ARG A 291 2.55 19.09 -13.18
CA ARG A 291 3.35 18.01 -13.79
C ARG A 291 4.63 17.71 -13.01
N LEU A 292 5.32 18.76 -12.56
CA LEU A 292 6.54 18.62 -11.75
C LEU A 292 6.19 18.02 -10.39
N ALA A 293 5.13 18.50 -9.74
CA ALA A 293 4.66 17.95 -8.46
C ALA A 293 4.35 16.45 -8.56
N GLY A 294 3.60 16.04 -9.58
CA GLY A 294 3.31 14.63 -9.84
C GLY A 294 4.56 13.81 -10.18
N GLY A 295 5.52 14.41 -10.90
CA GLY A 295 6.80 13.78 -11.28
C GLY A 295 7.75 13.56 -10.10
N LEU A 296 7.78 14.49 -9.14
CA LEU A 296 8.64 14.40 -7.94
C LEU A 296 8.13 13.41 -6.90
N THR A 297 6.82 13.13 -6.89
CA THR A 297 6.18 12.23 -5.92
C THR A 297 6.89 10.88 -5.84
N TYR A 298 7.19 10.27 -6.99
CA TYR A 298 7.72 8.90 -7.02
C TYR A 298 9.19 8.80 -6.56
N PRO A 299 10.13 9.62 -7.06
CA PRO A 299 11.49 9.65 -6.52
C PRO A 299 11.56 9.96 -5.02
N ILE A 300 10.77 10.91 -4.52
CA ILE A 300 10.71 11.23 -3.08
C ILE A 300 10.27 9.98 -2.30
N TYR A 301 9.21 9.32 -2.75
CA TYR A 301 8.71 8.11 -2.13
C TYR A 301 9.75 6.97 -2.11
N LEU A 302 10.57 6.82 -3.14
CA LEU A 302 11.55 5.73 -3.18
C LEU A 302 12.74 5.89 -2.22
N CYS A 303 13.08 7.13 -1.87
CA CYS A 303 14.30 7.43 -1.11
C CYS A 303 14.04 7.89 0.33
N HIS A 304 12.78 8.11 0.74
CA HIS A 304 12.51 8.75 2.02
C HIS A 304 12.78 7.91 3.27
N ALA A 305 12.77 6.57 3.18
CA ALA A 305 12.93 5.72 4.36
C ALA A 305 14.40 5.38 4.62
N VAL A 306 14.96 4.28 4.12
CA VAL A 306 16.33 3.87 4.49
C VAL A 306 17.36 4.95 4.18
N PHE A 307 17.29 5.53 2.98
CA PHE A 307 18.19 6.62 2.59
C PHE A 307 17.90 7.92 3.36
N GLY A 308 16.63 8.31 3.51
CA GLY A 308 16.23 9.50 4.25
C GLY A 308 16.58 9.44 5.74
N TYR A 309 16.41 8.31 6.41
CA TYR A 309 16.83 8.11 7.80
C TYR A 309 18.34 8.24 7.96
N ALA A 310 19.11 7.65 7.03
CA ALA A 310 20.56 7.80 7.04
C ALA A 310 20.99 9.27 6.90
N LEU A 311 20.32 10.01 6.01
CA LEU A 311 20.53 11.45 5.84
C LEU A 311 20.22 12.22 7.13
N LEU A 312 19.07 11.96 7.74
CA LEU A 312 18.66 12.60 9.00
C LEU A 312 19.64 12.31 10.14
N ASN A 313 20.16 11.09 10.23
CA ASN A 313 21.13 10.73 11.27
C ASN A 313 22.51 11.35 11.02
N ALA A 314 22.90 11.55 9.75
CA ALA A 314 24.14 12.23 9.42
C ALA A 314 24.09 13.72 9.80
N PHE A 315 22.99 14.42 9.47
CA PHE A 315 22.86 15.86 9.69
C PHE A 315 22.23 16.26 11.03
N GLY A 316 21.45 15.38 11.66
CA GLY A 316 20.77 15.64 12.94
C GLY A 316 21.67 15.52 14.18
N SER A 317 22.96 15.22 13.99
CA SER A 317 23.95 15.11 15.07
C SER A 317 24.55 16.44 15.54
N VAL A 318 24.13 17.58 14.97
CA VAL A 318 24.83 18.86 15.17
C VAL A 318 24.38 19.65 16.41
N ASP A 319 23.17 19.45 16.97
CA ASP A 319 22.65 20.35 18.03
C ASP A 319 21.99 19.67 19.25
N ALA A 320 22.17 18.37 19.47
CA ALA A 320 21.73 17.76 20.73
C ALA A 320 22.81 17.97 21.81
N PRO A 321 22.54 18.68 22.92
CA PRO A 321 23.46 18.73 24.06
C PRO A 321 23.52 17.33 24.69
N GLY A 322 24.48 16.52 24.26
CA GLY A 322 24.77 15.23 24.90
C GLY A 322 25.59 15.41 26.18
N PRO A 323 25.57 14.47 27.13
CA PRO A 323 26.77 14.19 27.88
C PRO A 323 27.75 13.46 26.94
N ALA A 324 28.95 14.00 26.84
CA ALA A 324 30.04 13.46 26.03
C ALA A 324 30.30 11.98 26.36
N THR A 325 30.37 11.13 25.34
CA THR A 325 31.46 10.17 25.03
C THR A 325 30.99 9.11 24.03
N GLY A 326 31.73 8.96 22.92
CA GLY A 326 31.69 7.78 22.05
C GLY A 326 30.77 7.86 20.83
N SER A 327 31.39 7.94 19.65
CA SER A 327 30.83 7.81 18.28
C SER A 327 29.36 7.33 18.19
N PRO A 328 28.40 8.20 17.77
CA PRO A 328 26.96 7.88 17.79
C PRO A 328 26.49 6.93 16.69
N LEU A 329 27.28 6.71 15.63
CA LEU A 329 26.83 5.97 14.44
C LEU A 329 26.61 4.48 14.69
N LEU A 330 27.22 3.90 15.74
CA LEU A 330 27.23 2.45 15.97
C LEU A 330 26.29 1.97 17.08
N SER A 331 25.90 2.84 18.02
CA SER A 331 25.20 2.42 19.24
C SER A 331 23.67 2.37 19.09
N CYS A 332 23.08 3.24 18.27
CA CYS A 332 21.62 3.32 18.11
C CYS A 332 21.04 2.10 17.37
N TRP A 333 21.80 1.53 16.43
CA TRP A 333 21.32 0.48 15.52
C TRP A 333 21.60 -0.96 15.96
N ARG A 334 22.36 -1.16 17.05
CA ARG A 334 22.70 -2.49 17.59
C ARG A 334 21.53 -3.20 18.29
N ARG A 335 20.41 -2.49 18.54
CA ARG A 335 19.22 -3.03 19.21
C ARG A 335 18.09 -3.32 18.22
N ARG A 336 18.31 -4.25 17.28
CA ARG A 336 17.19 -4.86 16.55
C ARG A 336 16.55 -5.97 17.38
N PRO A 337 15.22 -5.92 17.55
CA PRO A 337 14.36 -7.07 17.56
C PRO A 337 14.83 -8.16 16.61
N ARG A 338 15.20 -9.38 17.01
CA ARG A 338 15.15 -10.47 16.02
C ARG A 338 13.71 -10.54 15.55
N SER A 339 13.44 -10.11 14.32
CA SER A 339 12.15 -10.31 13.66
C SER A 339 11.83 -11.78 13.71
N THR A 340 10.81 -12.17 14.46
CA THR A 340 10.24 -13.51 14.40
C THR A 340 9.68 -13.69 13.00
N SER A 341 10.44 -14.40 12.16
CA SER A 341 9.96 -15.00 10.93
C SER A 341 8.72 -15.83 11.25
N VAL A 342 7.59 -15.45 10.64
CA VAL A 342 6.37 -16.26 10.63
C VAL A 342 6.63 -17.47 9.73
N SER A 343 7.29 -18.50 10.26
CA SER A 343 7.36 -19.82 9.64
C SER A 343 7.99 -20.86 10.59
N SER A 344 7.28 -21.24 11.65
CA SER A 344 7.35 -22.60 12.19
C SER A 344 6.22 -22.83 13.19
N VAL A 345 5.05 -23.26 12.72
CA VAL A 345 4.09 -23.98 13.56
C VAL A 345 4.71 -25.34 13.87
N ARG A 346 5.58 -25.40 14.88
CA ARG A 346 5.96 -26.68 15.49
C ARG A 346 4.84 -27.05 16.45
N ARG A 347 3.96 -27.94 16.00
CA ARG A 347 2.91 -28.57 16.79
C ARG A 347 3.53 -29.13 18.08
N ARG A 348 3.27 -28.51 19.23
CA ARG A 348 3.34 -29.23 20.51
C ARG A 348 2.08 -30.10 20.57
N ARG A 349 2.23 -31.39 20.23
CA ARG A 349 1.23 -32.41 20.59
C ARG A 349 1.16 -32.43 22.12
N CYS A 350 0.06 -31.95 22.70
CA CYS A 350 -0.34 -32.35 24.04
C CYS A 350 -0.83 -33.80 23.95
N GLY A 351 0.11 -34.75 24.05
CA GLY A 351 -0.20 -36.15 24.30
C GLY A 351 -0.53 -36.30 25.78
N GLY A 352 -1.82 -36.33 26.12
CA GLY A 352 -2.25 -36.79 27.42
C GLY A 352 -2.01 -38.30 27.52
N VAL A 353 -0.99 -38.69 28.29
CA VAL A 353 -0.86 -40.06 28.79
C VAL A 353 -1.21 -40.00 30.27
N CYS A 354 -2.46 -40.33 30.61
CA CYS A 354 -2.85 -40.66 31.97
C CYS A 354 -2.36 -42.08 32.27
N SER A 355 -1.27 -42.24 33.02
CA SER A 355 -0.95 -43.50 33.68
C SER A 355 -1.51 -43.50 35.10
N ARG A 356 -2.45 -44.41 35.36
CA ARG A 356 -2.99 -44.72 36.70
C ARG A 356 -1.95 -45.47 37.53
N SER A 357 -1.64 -45.00 38.73
CA SER A 357 -1.26 -45.86 39.87
C SER A 357 -1.46 -45.16 41.23
N HIS A 358 -2.39 -45.72 42.02
CA HIS A 358 -2.43 -45.85 43.50
C HIS A 358 -2.41 -44.61 44.43
N TRP A 359 -3.63 -44.21 44.90
CA TRP A 359 -4.09 -43.89 46.30
C TRP A 359 -3.33 -42.88 47.24
N PRO A 360 -3.97 -42.29 48.28
CA PRO A 360 -4.76 -41.05 48.27
C PRO A 360 -4.15 -39.88 49.12
N HIS A 361 -4.88 -38.75 49.17
CA HIS A 361 -4.68 -37.58 50.03
C HIS A 361 -3.52 -36.61 49.73
N ARG A 362 -3.84 -35.50 49.07
CA ARG A 362 -3.77 -34.12 49.62
C ARG A 362 -4.07 -33.10 48.54
N SER A 363 -4.85 -32.09 48.91
CA SER A 363 -5.18 -30.90 48.13
C SER A 363 -3.92 -30.09 47.83
N GLY A 364 -3.60 -29.91 46.54
CA GLY A 364 -2.49 -29.07 46.10
C GLY A 364 -2.82 -28.39 44.78
N ARG A 365 -2.96 -27.06 44.81
CA ARG A 365 -3.13 -26.20 43.63
C ARG A 365 -1.84 -26.22 42.80
N CYS A 366 -1.91 -26.56 41.51
CA CYS A 366 -0.83 -26.30 40.56
C CYS A 366 -1.25 -25.19 39.59
N ARG A 367 -0.64 -24.01 39.72
CA ARG A 367 -0.64 -22.95 38.70
C ARG A 367 0.33 -23.36 37.58
N PRO A 368 0.02 -23.14 36.30
CA PRO A 368 1.03 -23.28 35.25
C PRO A 368 1.85 -21.97 35.13
N CYS A 369 3.15 -22.07 35.39
CA CYS A 369 4.15 -21.13 34.87
C CYS A 369 4.33 -21.39 33.37
N CYS A 370 4.03 -20.39 32.54
CA CYS A 370 4.49 -20.34 31.16
C CYS A 370 5.72 -19.42 31.11
N ARG A 371 6.85 -19.92 30.62
CA ARG A 371 7.95 -19.14 30.05
C ARG A 371 7.86 -19.19 28.54
#